data_AF-A0A961URE0-F1
#
_entry.id   AF-A0A961URE0-F1
#
_cell.length_a   1.000
_cell.length_b   1.000
_cell.length_c   1.000
_cell.angle_alpha   90.00
_cell.angle_beta   90.00
_cell.angle_gamma   90.00
#
_symmetry.space_group_name_H-M   'P 1'
#
loop_
_entity.id
_entity.type
_entity.pdbx_description
1 polymer ?
#
loop_
_entity_poly.entity_id
_entity_poly.type
_entity_poly.pdbx_seq_one_letter_code
_entity_poly.pdbx_strand_id
1 'polypeptide(L)'
;MYPDDVFRNELAAVTQNLTQWAEPLKDAANIEIRDASGYWRISARPKTPGACPMTLVLRNDQKFDLSLSTERFEDRAIDDFALFGAIAQAVAAGHVELVRSSCALTGGLKCIETRVTFSDGVVWSHVRKTGPLARAKTGSPDVQDAEDFLPYLR
;
A
#
# COMPACT_ATOMS: atom_id res chain seq x y z
N MET A 1 1.99 8.19 19.76
CA MET A 1 3.08 9.04 19.23
C MET A 1 4.35 8.62 19.93
N TYR A 2 5.38 8.26 19.16
CA TYR A 2 6.66 7.83 19.70
C TYR A 2 7.41 9.02 20.31
N PRO A 3 8.22 8.82 21.37
CA PRO A 3 9.28 9.76 21.73
C PRO A 3 10.22 10.01 20.54
N ASP A 4 10.80 11.22 20.43
CA ASP A 4 11.59 11.63 19.25
C ASP A 4 12.85 10.76 19.03
N ASP A 5 13.53 10.35 20.10
CA ASP A 5 14.68 9.45 20.05
C ASP A 5 14.31 8.04 19.58
N VAL A 6 13.23 7.48 20.13
CA VAL A 6 12.68 6.18 19.70
C VAL A 6 12.26 6.25 18.23
N PHE A 7 11.51 7.28 17.85
CA PHE A 7 11.06 7.48 16.48
C PHE A 7 12.23 7.53 15.49
N ARG A 8 13.28 8.29 15.78
CA ARG A 8 14.45 8.40 14.89
C ARG A 8 15.19 7.08 14.75
N ASN A 9 15.32 6.31 15.83
CA ASN A 9 15.96 5.00 15.80
C ASN A 9 15.15 4.01 14.96
N GLU A 10 13.83 3.94 15.16
CA GLU A 10 12.94 3.07 14.39
C GLU A 10 12.89 3.48 12.90
N LEU A 11 12.86 4.80 12.62
CA LEU A 11 12.91 5.32 11.26
C LEU A 11 14.22 4.94 10.55
N ALA A 12 15.37 5.03 11.24
CA ALA A 12 16.65 4.59 10.68
C ALA A 12 16.66 3.08 10.41
N ALA A 13 16.14 2.27 11.35
CA ALA A 13 16.07 0.83 11.20
C ALA A 13 15.16 0.41 10.04
N VAL A 14 13.95 0.97 9.94
CA VAL A 14 13.01 0.60 8.88
C VAL A 14 13.51 1.02 7.49
N THR A 15 14.12 2.20 7.36
CA THR A 15 14.63 2.69 6.07
C THR A 15 15.83 1.87 5.59
N GLN A 16 16.69 1.43 6.51
CA GLN A 16 17.75 0.48 6.22
C GLN A 16 17.18 -0.87 5.76
N ASN A 17 16.20 -1.43 6.48
CA ASN A 17 15.56 -2.70 6.14
C ASN A 17 14.88 -2.65 4.76
N LEU A 18 14.16 -1.58 4.46
CA LEU A 18 13.53 -1.38 3.14
C LEU A 18 14.56 -1.21 2.03
N THR A 19 15.69 -0.54 2.30
CA THR A 19 16.79 -0.44 1.33
C THR A 19 17.38 -1.81 1.03
N GLN A 20 17.61 -2.64 2.05
CA GLN A 20 18.11 -4.00 1.90
C GLN A 20 17.12 -4.92 1.17
N TRP A 21 15.82 -4.80 1.48
CA TRP A 21 14.75 -5.51 0.77
C TRP A 21 14.73 -5.19 -0.73
N ALA A 22 15.02 -3.93 -1.09
CA ALA A 22 14.94 -3.48 -2.48
C ALA A 22 16.12 -3.96 -3.35
N GLU A 23 17.28 -4.22 -2.73
CA GLU A 23 18.51 -4.62 -3.43
C GLU A 23 18.31 -5.85 -4.34
N PRO A 24 17.80 -7.00 -3.87
CA PRO A 24 17.59 -8.17 -4.73
C PRO A 24 16.50 -7.98 -5.79
N LEU A 25 15.68 -6.92 -5.71
CA LEU A 25 14.55 -6.68 -6.62
C LEU A 25 14.91 -5.76 -7.81
N LYS A 26 16.12 -5.21 -7.87
CA LYS A 26 16.55 -4.27 -8.93
C LYS A 26 16.44 -4.84 -10.35
N ASP A 27 16.58 -6.15 -10.49
CA ASP A 27 16.41 -6.82 -11.79
C ASP A 27 14.94 -6.98 -12.18
N ALA A 28 14.02 -7.04 -11.21
CA ALA A 28 12.58 -7.23 -11.42
C ALA A 28 11.78 -5.92 -11.41
N ALA A 29 12.30 -4.86 -10.79
CA ALA A 29 11.63 -3.58 -10.65
C ALA A 29 12.62 -2.40 -10.76
N ASN A 30 12.17 -1.29 -11.34
CA ASN A 30 12.88 -0.04 -11.22
C ASN A 30 12.67 0.53 -9.81
N ILE A 31 13.73 0.50 -9.01
CA ILE A 31 13.74 0.98 -7.62
C ILE A 31 14.36 2.37 -7.57
N GLU A 32 13.64 3.32 -6.98
CA GLU A 32 14.15 4.65 -6.67
C GLU A 32 14.07 4.88 -5.16
N ILE A 33 15.21 5.20 -4.54
CA ILE A 33 15.26 5.63 -3.13
C ILE A 33 15.71 7.09 -3.11
N ARG A 34 15.00 7.92 -2.34
CA ARG A 34 15.40 9.31 -2.09
C ARG A 34 15.36 9.57 -0.59
N ASP A 35 16.50 10.01 -0.08
CA ASP A 35 16.64 10.58 1.25
C ASP A 35 16.75 12.11 1.11
N ALA A 36 15.85 12.85 1.75
CA ALA A 36 15.80 14.30 1.68
C ALA A 36 15.47 14.89 3.05
N SER A 37 15.73 16.19 3.21
CA SER A 37 15.34 16.89 4.44
C SER A 37 13.82 16.76 4.66
N GLY A 38 13.45 16.08 5.75
CA GLY A 38 12.06 15.91 6.18
C GLY A 38 11.37 14.64 5.72
N TYR A 39 11.93 13.86 4.79
CA TYR A 39 11.32 12.59 4.38
C TYR A 39 12.33 11.62 3.76
N TRP A 40 12.00 10.33 3.87
CA TRP A 40 12.62 9.25 3.12
C TRP A 40 11.57 8.61 2.22
N ARG A 41 11.90 8.33 0.95
CA ARG A 41 10.99 7.73 -0.04
C ARG A 41 11.63 6.52 -0.70
N ILE A 42 10.83 5.46 -0.87
CA ILE A 42 11.11 4.38 -1.81
C ILE A 42 9.96 4.23 -2.80
N SER A 43 10.30 4.09 -4.07
CA SER A 43 9.36 3.74 -5.15
C SER A 43 9.86 2.48 -5.84
N ALA A 44 8.97 1.51 -6.03
CA ALA A 44 9.23 0.31 -6.79
C ALA A 44 8.23 0.22 -7.95
N ARG A 45 8.74 0.24 -9.17
CA ARG A 45 7.94 0.06 -10.39
C ARG A 45 8.31 -1.28 -11.03
N PRO A 46 7.48 -2.32 -10.90
CA PRO A 46 7.80 -3.64 -11.43
C PRO A 46 7.89 -3.62 -12.96
N LYS A 47 8.79 -4.45 -13.50
CA LYS A 47 8.91 -4.68 -14.95
C LYS A 47 7.86 -5.68 -15.44
N THR A 48 7.38 -6.56 -14.56
CA THR A 48 6.32 -7.52 -14.84
C THR A 48 4.98 -6.79 -15.05
N PRO A 49 4.35 -6.89 -16.25
CA PRO A 49 3.03 -6.33 -16.48
C PRO A 49 1.99 -6.96 -15.55
N GLY A 50 1.13 -6.14 -14.95
CA GLY A 50 0.12 -6.60 -13.99
C GLY A 50 0.63 -6.77 -12.56
N ALA A 51 1.90 -6.48 -12.27
CA ALA A 51 2.39 -6.40 -10.88
C ALA A 51 2.11 -5.01 -10.28
N CYS A 52 1.87 -4.96 -8.96
CA CYS A 52 1.46 -3.74 -8.26
C CYS A 52 2.65 -2.77 -8.07
N PRO A 53 2.69 -1.57 -8.68
CA PRO A 53 3.69 -0.58 -8.30
C PRO A 53 3.42 -0.08 -6.88
N MET A 54 4.48 0.26 -6.15
CA MET A 54 4.37 0.89 -4.83
C MET A 54 5.23 2.13 -4.69
N THR A 55 4.78 3.05 -3.85
CA THR A 55 5.60 4.15 -3.34
C THR A 55 5.27 4.37 -1.88
N LEU A 56 6.29 4.38 -1.03
CA LEU A 56 6.20 4.69 0.39
C LEU A 56 7.04 5.93 0.68
N VAL A 57 6.45 6.89 1.38
CA VAL A 57 7.12 8.07 1.91
C VAL A 57 6.99 8.03 3.42
N LEU A 58 8.11 8.00 4.13
CA LEU A 58 8.18 8.12 5.59
C LEU A 58 8.63 9.54 5.93
N ARG A 59 7.79 10.29 6.64
CA ARG A 59 8.03 11.70 6.99
C ARG A 59 8.56 11.82 8.40
N ASN A 60 9.34 12.86 8.67
CA ASN A 60 9.92 13.11 9.99
C ASN A 60 8.89 13.57 11.06
N ASP A 61 7.66 13.86 10.68
CA ASP A 61 6.56 14.25 11.57
C ASP A 61 5.69 13.06 12.02
N GLN A 62 6.26 11.85 12.03
CA GLN A 62 5.60 10.57 12.36
C GLN A 62 4.40 10.23 11.47
N LYS A 63 4.47 10.65 10.21
CA LYS A 63 3.47 10.35 9.20
C LYS A 63 4.05 9.60 8.01
N PHE A 64 3.18 8.96 7.25
CA PHE A 64 3.54 8.33 6.00
C PHE A 64 2.49 8.56 4.91
N ASP A 65 2.97 8.49 3.68
CA ASP A 65 2.14 8.39 2.49
C ASP A 65 2.46 7.06 1.79
N LEU A 66 1.44 6.31 1.41
CA LEU A 66 1.56 5.04 0.70
C LEU A 66 0.73 5.08 -0.58
N SER A 67 1.32 4.70 -1.69
CA SER A 67 0.62 4.44 -2.94
C SER A 67 0.79 3.00 -3.34
N LEU A 68 -0.31 2.32 -3.62
CA LEU A 68 -0.36 0.95 -4.14
C LEU A 68 -1.22 0.97 -5.41
N SER A 69 -0.62 0.67 -6.56
CA SER A 69 -1.29 0.81 -7.86
C SER A 69 -1.91 2.21 -8.05
N THR A 70 -3.23 2.30 -8.17
CA THR A 70 -3.97 3.57 -8.36
C THR A 70 -4.46 4.19 -7.06
N GLU A 71 -4.34 3.48 -5.93
CA GLU A 71 -4.82 3.93 -4.63
C GLU A 71 -3.71 4.66 -3.86
N ARG A 72 -4.12 5.70 -3.11
CA ARG A 72 -3.24 6.57 -2.31
C ARG A 72 -3.78 6.71 -0.89
N PHE A 73 -2.90 6.53 0.07
CA PHE A 73 -3.14 6.69 1.50
C PHE A 73 -2.20 7.77 2.00
N GLU A 74 -2.71 8.99 2.11
CA GLU A 74 -1.93 10.17 2.44
C GLU A 74 -2.17 10.60 3.90
N ASP A 75 -1.17 11.25 4.48
CA ASP A 75 -1.20 11.86 5.82
C ASP A 75 -1.57 10.87 6.95
N ARG A 76 -1.10 9.62 6.85
CA ARG A 76 -1.37 8.57 7.84
C ARG A 76 -0.37 8.63 8.99
N ALA A 77 -0.84 8.43 10.23
CA ALA A 77 0.04 8.32 11.38
C ALA A 77 0.82 6.99 11.34
N ILE A 78 2.09 7.03 11.75
CA ILE A 78 2.88 5.80 11.93
C ILE A 78 2.54 5.21 13.30
N ASP A 79 1.75 4.15 13.29
CA ASP A 79 1.38 3.40 14.51
C ASP A 79 2.30 2.19 14.74
N ASP A 80 2.85 1.62 13.67
CA ASP A 80 3.75 0.46 13.69
C ASP A 80 4.71 0.50 12.49
N PHE A 81 6.01 0.43 12.76
CA PHE A 81 7.05 0.40 11.72
C PHE A 81 7.19 -0.96 11.04
N ALA A 82 6.86 -2.06 11.72
CA ALA A 82 6.94 -3.41 11.15
C ALA A 82 6.00 -3.57 9.95
N LEU A 83 4.89 -2.83 9.95
CA LEU A 83 3.92 -2.76 8.86
C LEU A 83 4.57 -2.48 7.50
N PHE A 84 5.54 -1.58 7.43
CA PHE A 84 6.11 -1.16 6.14
C PHE A 84 6.92 -2.25 5.46
N GLY A 85 7.69 -3.02 6.24
CA GLY A 85 8.39 -4.20 5.73
C GLY A 85 7.41 -5.29 5.26
N ALA A 86 6.35 -5.53 6.04
CA ALA A 86 5.31 -6.51 5.69
C ALA A 86 4.57 -6.14 4.40
N ILE A 87 4.19 -4.86 4.24
CA ILE A 87 3.58 -4.35 3.01
C ILE A 87 4.53 -4.52 1.82
N ALA A 88 5.79 -4.11 1.95
CA ALA A 88 6.77 -4.21 0.85
C ALA A 88 6.94 -5.67 0.38
N GLN A 89 7.04 -6.62 1.32
CA GLN A 89 7.12 -8.05 1.00
C GLN A 89 5.85 -8.57 0.32
N ALA A 90 4.66 -8.27 0.86
CA ALA A 90 3.40 -8.68 0.28
C ALA A 90 3.19 -8.13 -1.14
N VAL A 91 3.54 -6.86 -1.37
CA VAL A 91 3.48 -6.23 -2.70
C VAL A 91 4.39 -6.95 -3.69
N ALA A 92 5.66 -7.19 -3.34
CA ALA A 92 6.59 -7.89 -4.24
C ALA A 92 6.14 -9.34 -4.52
N ALA A 93 5.44 -9.98 -3.59
CA ALA A 93 4.87 -11.31 -3.75
C ALA A 93 3.54 -11.32 -4.53
N GLY A 94 2.98 -10.16 -4.90
CA GLY A 94 1.68 -10.07 -5.58
C GLY A 94 0.48 -10.30 -4.65
N HIS A 95 0.65 -10.24 -3.34
CA HIS A 95 -0.42 -10.44 -2.35
C HIS A 95 -1.21 -9.14 -2.10
N VAL A 96 -1.59 -8.47 -3.18
CA VAL A 96 -2.39 -7.25 -3.17
C VAL A 96 -3.61 -7.48 -4.04
N GLU A 97 -4.77 -7.04 -3.56
CA GLU A 97 -6.02 -7.08 -4.31
C GLU A 97 -6.70 -5.71 -4.27
N LEU A 98 -7.31 -5.31 -5.40
CA LEU A 98 -8.27 -4.20 -5.43
C LEU A 98 -9.67 -4.75 -5.64
N VAL A 99 -10.52 -4.60 -4.63
CA VAL A 99 -11.92 -5.04 -4.69
C VAL A 99 -12.82 -3.85 -4.93
N ARG A 100 -13.41 -3.79 -6.13
CA ARG A 100 -14.37 -2.76 -6.52
C ARG A 100 -15.77 -3.25 -6.22
N SER A 101 -16.50 -2.50 -5.40
CA SER A 101 -17.90 -2.79 -5.11
C SER A 101 -18.80 -1.80 -5.86
N SER A 102 -19.73 -2.32 -6.65
CA SER A 102 -20.68 -1.52 -7.43
C SER A 102 -22.13 -1.90 -7.11
N CYS A 103 -23.03 -0.94 -7.26
CA CYS A 103 -24.47 -1.18 -7.14
C CYS A 103 -24.95 -2.06 -8.29
N ALA A 104 -25.48 -3.26 -8.03
CA ALA A 104 -25.96 -4.14 -9.10
C ALA A 104 -27.07 -3.52 -9.97
N LEU A 105 -27.86 -2.58 -9.41
CA LEU A 105 -28.97 -1.96 -10.12
C LEU A 105 -28.53 -0.84 -11.07
N THR A 106 -27.48 -0.10 -10.74
CA THR A 106 -27.08 1.10 -11.49
C THR A 106 -25.70 0.99 -12.12
N GLY A 107 -24.93 -0.05 -11.79
CA GLY A 107 -23.51 -0.17 -12.16
C GLY A 107 -22.61 0.88 -11.49
N GLY A 108 -23.15 1.72 -10.60
CA GLY A 108 -22.38 2.81 -9.99
C GLY A 108 -21.39 2.27 -8.97
N LEU A 109 -20.11 2.63 -9.12
CA LEU A 109 -19.05 2.30 -8.17
C LEU A 109 -19.34 2.94 -6.80
N LYS A 110 -19.37 2.13 -5.75
CA LYS A 110 -19.62 2.55 -4.37
C LYS A 110 -18.32 2.74 -3.59
N CYS A 111 -17.41 1.79 -3.70
CA CYS A 111 -16.12 1.86 -3.05
C CYS A 111 -15.08 0.98 -3.77
N ILE A 112 -13.83 1.27 -3.46
CA ILE A 112 -12.67 0.43 -3.78
C ILE A 112 -12.04 0.08 -2.44
N GLU A 113 -11.83 -1.21 -2.20
CA GLU A 113 -11.09 -1.73 -1.07
C GLU A 113 -9.73 -2.23 -1.55
N THR A 114 -8.66 -1.74 -0.96
CA THR A 114 -7.31 -2.30 -1.14
C THR A 114 -7.07 -3.30 -0.02
N ARG A 115 -6.70 -4.54 -0.38
CA ARG A 115 -6.33 -5.59 0.57
C ARG A 115 -4.88 -5.98 0.33
N VAL A 116 -4.13 -6.13 1.41
CA VAL A 116 -2.75 -6.62 1.41
C VAL A 116 -2.69 -7.79 2.37
N THR A 117 -2.40 -8.97 1.85
CA THR A 117 -2.33 -10.21 2.65
C THR A 117 -0.88 -10.50 2.99
N PHE A 118 -0.56 -10.46 4.28
CA PHE A 118 0.77 -10.75 4.79
C PHE A 118 1.04 -12.27 4.82
N SER A 119 2.30 -12.65 5.01
CA SER A 119 2.74 -14.05 4.97
C SER A 119 2.18 -14.91 6.11
N ASP A 120 1.75 -14.29 7.20
CA ASP A 120 1.07 -14.92 8.34
C ASP A 120 -0.45 -15.06 8.13
N GLY A 121 -0.97 -14.61 6.98
CA GLY A 121 -2.39 -14.62 6.63
C GLY A 121 -3.18 -13.44 7.19
N VAL A 122 -2.55 -12.51 7.92
CA VAL A 122 -3.20 -11.27 8.36
C VAL A 122 -3.45 -10.38 7.14
N VAL A 123 -4.65 -9.80 7.07
CA VAL A 123 -5.04 -8.89 5.99
C VAL A 123 -5.10 -7.47 6.50
N TRP A 124 -4.25 -6.60 5.94
CA TRP A 124 -4.43 -5.16 6.05
C TRP A 124 -5.37 -4.68 4.94
N SER A 125 -6.39 -3.90 5.29
CA SER A 125 -7.35 -3.39 4.31
C SER A 125 -7.70 -1.92 4.51
N HIS A 126 -8.00 -1.25 3.40
CA HIS A 126 -8.50 0.12 3.42
C HIS A 126 -9.58 0.35 2.36
N VAL A 127 -10.69 0.98 2.77
CA VAL A 127 -11.83 1.25 1.88
C VAL A 127 -11.91 2.73 1.54
N ARG A 128 -11.81 3.06 0.25
CA ARG A 128 -12.12 4.38 -0.29
C ARG A 128 -13.54 4.37 -0.85
N LYS A 129 -14.42 5.21 -0.31
CA LYS A 129 -15.77 5.41 -0.85
C LYS A 129 -15.72 6.33 -2.07
N THR A 130 -16.51 6.01 -3.10
CA THR A 130 -16.60 6.79 -4.33
C THR A 130 -17.96 7.47 -4.44
N GLY A 131 -17.95 8.82 -4.36
CA GLY A 131 -19.12 9.67 -4.61
C GLY A 131 -20.21 9.67 -3.52
N PRO A 132 -21.27 10.50 -3.70
CA PRO A 132 -22.36 10.66 -2.73
C PRO A 132 -23.31 9.45 -2.65
N LEU A 133 -23.04 8.37 -3.39
CA LEU A 133 -23.77 7.09 -3.33
C LEU A 133 -23.56 6.33 -2.00
N ALA A 134 -22.90 6.94 -1.01
CA ALA A 134 -22.96 6.56 0.40
C ALA A 134 -24.41 6.45 0.96
N ARG A 135 -25.44 6.86 0.20
CA ARG A 135 -26.87 6.76 0.55
C ARG A 135 -27.68 5.84 -0.36
N ALA A 136 -27.07 4.93 -1.13
CA ALA A 136 -27.85 3.85 -1.74
C ALA A 136 -28.50 3.03 -0.61
N LYS A 137 -29.84 2.94 -0.59
CA LYS A 137 -30.61 2.24 0.45
C LYS A 137 -30.00 0.86 0.71
N THR A 138 -29.71 0.59 1.98
CA THR A 138 -29.33 -0.73 2.50
C THR A 138 -30.33 -1.77 1.96
N GLY A 139 -29.87 -2.73 1.15
CA GLY A 139 -30.71 -3.81 0.62
C GLY A 139 -30.52 -4.18 -0.85
N SER A 140 -29.84 -3.36 -1.66
CA SER A 140 -29.50 -3.77 -3.04
C SER A 140 -28.29 -4.70 -3.04
N PRO A 141 -28.27 -5.78 -3.85
CA PRO A 141 -27.09 -6.62 -4.01
C PRO A 141 -25.95 -5.78 -4.60
N ASP A 142 -24.74 -6.03 -4.10
CA ASP A 142 -23.52 -5.43 -4.60
C ASP A 142 -22.79 -6.45 -5.47
N VAL A 143 -22.23 -5.97 -6.58
CA VAL A 143 -21.33 -6.75 -7.42
C VAL A 143 -19.92 -6.39 -7.00
N GLN A 144 -19.15 -7.42 -6.63
CA GLN A 144 -17.72 -7.30 -6.35
C GLN A 144 -16.91 -7.79 -7.53
N ASP A 145 -15.91 -7.00 -7.89
CA ASP A 145 -14.91 -7.32 -8.90
C ASP A 145 -13.54 -7.18 -8.23
N ALA A 146 -12.77 -8.28 -8.19
CA ALA A 146 -11.46 -8.33 -7.57
C ALA A 146 -10.38 -8.35 -8.65
N GLU A 147 -9.44 -7.41 -8.55
CA GLU A 147 -8.25 -7.35 -9.38
C GLU A 147 -7.04 -7.76 -8.56
N ASP A 148 -6.45 -8.90 -8.94
CA ASP A 148 -5.23 -9.44 -8.34
C ASP A 148 -3.98 -8.92 -9.06
N PHE A 149 -2.89 -8.72 -8.32
CA PHE A 149 -1.61 -8.36 -8.90
C PHE A 149 -0.65 -9.54 -9.01
N LEU A 150 0.18 -9.52 -10.05
CA LEU A 150 1.25 -10.50 -10.22
C LEU A 150 2.45 -10.19 -9.31
N PRO A 151 3.24 -11.21 -8.93
CA PRO A 151 4.50 -10.99 -8.22
C PRO A 151 5.54 -10.27 -9.11
N TYR A 152 6.49 -9.61 -8.45
CA TYR A 152 7.59 -8.91 -9.13
C TYR A 152 8.53 -9.90 -9.84
N LEU A 153 8.86 -10.98 -9.15
CA LEU A 153 9.65 -12.10 -9.64
C LEU A 153 8.69 -13.26 -9.99
N ARG A 154 8.93 -13.92 -11.13
CA ARG A 154 8.20 -15.12 -11.56
C ARG A 154 9.02 -16.36 -11.31
#